data_AF-A0A7Y2IMP8-F1
#
_entry.id   AF-A0A7Y2IMP8-F1
#
_cell.length_a   1.000
_cell.length_b   1.000
_cell.length_c   1.000
_cell.angle_alpha   90.00
_cell.angle_beta   90.00
_cell.angle_gamma   90.00
#
_symmetry.space_group_name_H-M   'P 1'
#
loop_
_entity.id
_entity.type
_entity.pdbx_description
1 polymer ?
#
loop_
_entity_poly.entity_id
_entity_poly.type
_entity_poly.pdbx_seq_one_letter_code
_entity_poly.pdbx_strand_id
1 'polypeptide(L)'
;LTVQFTLCSPQPAFQQIAAFTPFGIQPSEHLEATGGAPLDNPIGTGPFVLDSWNRGDSIIFSRNDNYWGDAPAFDTLVFRWATEGAARLLELQSGTVDQITNLSPDDFETVRNDDSLQFLPVTNPNTLYLAMTSQLDPFGDAPGGDTVFADPLVREAIAKGIDRQRIVDNFFPDGSEVASHFTPCSIPNGCEGDAWYDFDAAEARDLLAQAGFPDGFETKIFYRDVFRGYLPEPGSVAVEFQTQLKENLNIDAEVVVMESGEFIDESTNGRLDGFYLLGWGADYPHVTNFLDFHFSKSNPQFGEPHEEIWSLLEQGSTIADAAEAAPIYEQANNAIRELVPMVPIAHGASASAALATVENAHFPPFGAPQFESVNPGKDTFVFMQNAEPISLYCADETDGESLSACQQVVEPLLNYAIDSGDVVPALATGCTANEDATVWTCELRANVVFSDGSHFDANDVVASWSAGIDGRNPLHVGNTGAFEYYSYLWDSVIPSDG
;
A
#
# COMPACT_ATOMS: atom_id res chain seq x y z
N LEU A 1 -8.64 -29.37 -11.02
CA LEU A 1 -9.48 -28.64 -10.04
C LEU A 1 -9.47 -27.20 -10.51
N THR A 2 -10.61 -26.53 -10.64
CA THR A 2 -10.69 -25.17 -11.19
C THR A 2 -11.70 -24.33 -10.42
N VAL A 3 -11.45 -23.04 -10.34
CA VAL A 3 -12.39 -22.02 -9.85
C VAL A 3 -12.57 -20.96 -10.93
N GLN A 4 -13.77 -20.39 -11.03
CA GLN A 4 -14.10 -19.37 -12.03
C GLN A 4 -14.65 -18.13 -11.33
N PHE A 5 -14.08 -16.98 -11.65
CA PHE A 5 -14.56 -15.66 -11.25
C PHE A 5 -15.33 -15.05 -12.41
N THR A 6 -16.54 -14.56 -12.15
CA THR A 6 -17.39 -13.87 -13.13
C THR A 6 -17.59 -12.44 -12.65
N LEU A 7 -17.26 -11.48 -13.52
CA LEU A 7 -17.22 -10.07 -13.20
C LEU A 7 -18.31 -9.30 -13.97
N CYS A 8 -18.83 -8.24 -13.36
CA CYS A 8 -19.79 -7.30 -13.94
C CYS A 8 -19.19 -6.40 -15.03
N SER A 9 -17.87 -6.23 -15.01
CA SER A 9 -17.10 -5.41 -15.95
C SER A 9 -15.71 -6.04 -16.20
N PRO A 10 -15.02 -5.64 -17.29
CA PRO A 10 -13.65 -6.09 -17.54
C PRO A 10 -12.72 -5.74 -16.38
N GLN A 11 -11.88 -6.70 -15.96
CA GLN A 11 -10.78 -6.46 -15.02
C GLN A 11 -9.49 -7.05 -15.57
N PRO A 12 -8.77 -6.33 -16.44
CA PRO A 12 -7.48 -6.77 -16.98
C PRO A 12 -6.39 -6.94 -15.92
N ALA A 13 -6.46 -6.20 -14.81
CA ALA A 13 -5.50 -6.29 -13.70
C ALA A 13 -5.82 -7.44 -12.71
N PHE A 14 -6.74 -8.35 -13.05
CA PHE A 14 -7.20 -9.43 -12.16
C PHE A 14 -6.03 -10.24 -11.57
N GLN A 15 -5.04 -10.61 -12.38
CA GLN A 15 -3.94 -11.45 -11.91
C GLN A 15 -3.04 -10.73 -10.92
N GLN A 16 -2.76 -9.45 -11.18
CA GLN A 16 -2.01 -8.57 -10.29
C GLN A 16 -2.77 -8.44 -8.97
N ILE A 17 -4.07 -8.16 -9.01
CA ILE A 17 -4.87 -8.00 -7.79
C ILE A 17 -4.98 -9.34 -7.03
N ALA A 18 -5.30 -10.44 -7.70
CA ALA A 18 -5.48 -11.75 -7.08
C ALA A 18 -4.18 -12.37 -6.50
N ALA A 19 -3.02 -11.78 -6.81
CA ALA A 19 -1.74 -12.12 -6.19
C ALA A 19 -1.52 -11.43 -4.84
N PHE A 20 -2.35 -10.45 -4.48
CA PHE A 20 -2.17 -9.65 -3.28
C PHE A 20 -2.54 -10.43 -2.00
N THR A 21 -1.76 -10.22 -0.95
CA THR A 21 -1.80 -10.96 0.33
C THR A 21 -3.17 -11.06 1.01
N PRO A 22 -4.04 -10.02 1.01
CA PRO A 22 -5.38 -10.10 1.61
C PRO A 22 -6.28 -11.17 0.99
N PHE A 23 -5.97 -11.64 -0.22
CA PHE A 23 -6.72 -12.68 -0.92
C PHE A 23 -6.24 -14.11 -0.59
N GLY A 24 -5.52 -14.27 0.52
CA GLY A 24 -5.08 -15.55 1.05
C GLY A 24 -6.25 -16.49 1.38
N ILE A 25 -6.07 -17.78 1.07
CA ILE A 25 -7.13 -18.78 1.21
C ILE A 25 -7.07 -19.49 2.57
N GLN A 26 -8.23 -19.57 3.22
CA GLN A 26 -8.46 -20.32 4.47
C GLN A 26 -9.35 -21.54 4.21
N PRO A 27 -9.24 -22.62 5.01
CA PRO A 27 -10.18 -23.73 4.93
C PRO A 27 -11.59 -23.26 5.25
N SER A 28 -12.53 -23.66 4.40
CA SER A 28 -13.96 -23.34 4.56
C SER A 28 -14.50 -23.78 5.93
N GLU A 29 -14.18 -25.00 6.37
CA GLU A 29 -14.58 -25.52 7.68
C GLU A 29 -14.00 -24.70 8.85
N HIS A 30 -12.79 -24.16 8.70
CA HIS A 30 -12.15 -23.33 9.73
C HIS A 30 -12.76 -21.93 9.81
N LEU A 31 -13.07 -21.32 8.66
CA LEU A 31 -13.85 -20.08 8.61
C LEU A 31 -15.20 -20.26 9.30
N GLU A 32 -15.91 -21.36 9.03
CA GLU A 32 -17.17 -21.68 9.71
C GLU A 32 -16.99 -21.89 11.22
N ALA A 33 -15.96 -22.64 11.64
CA ALA A 33 -15.70 -22.94 13.04
C ALA A 33 -15.33 -21.70 13.87
N THR A 34 -14.70 -20.71 13.25
CA THR A 34 -14.33 -19.42 13.87
C THR A 34 -15.41 -18.36 13.73
N GLY A 35 -16.48 -18.63 12.97
CA GLY A 35 -17.52 -17.65 12.68
C GLY A 35 -17.02 -16.48 11.82
N GLY A 36 -16.05 -16.73 10.93
CA GLY A 36 -15.55 -15.73 9.98
C GLY A 36 -14.46 -14.79 10.51
N ALA A 37 -13.83 -15.13 11.65
CA ALA A 37 -12.81 -14.29 12.28
C ALA A 37 -11.64 -15.11 12.86
N PRO A 38 -10.82 -15.78 12.04
CA PRO A 38 -9.65 -16.54 12.50
C PRO A 38 -8.47 -15.60 12.85
N LEU A 39 -8.68 -14.67 13.79
CA LEU A 39 -7.78 -13.53 14.06
C LEU A 39 -6.41 -13.90 14.63
N ASP A 40 -6.34 -14.94 15.45
CA ASP A 40 -5.11 -15.36 16.12
C ASP A 40 -4.88 -16.88 16.06
N ASN A 41 -5.65 -17.55 15.22
CA ASN A 41 -5.59 -18.98 14.96
C ASN A 41 -5.74 -19.30 13.46
N PRO A 42 -4.99 -18.63 12.55
CA PRO A 42 -5.10 -18.88 11.12
C PRO A 42 -4.70 -20.33 10.80
N ILE A 43 -5.41 -20.92 9.83
CA ILE A 43 -5.03 -22.20 9.20
C ILE A 43 -4.84 -21.94 7.73
N GLY A 44 -3.75 -22.44 7.16
CA GLY A 44 -3.41 -22.11 5.78
C GLY A 44 -2.47 -23.13 5.16
N THR A 45 -2.14 -22.89 3.90
CA THR A 45 -1.29 -23.75 3.08
C THR A 45 0.17 -23.33 3.08
N GLY A 46 0.48 -22.20 3.74
CA GLY A 46 1.77 -21.51 3.67
C GLY A 46 2.94 -22.28 4.28
N PRO A 47 4.16 -21.73 4.11
CA PRO A 47 5.41 -22.39 4.50
C PRO A 47 5.60 -22.55 6.02
N PHE A 48 4.85 -21.79 6.82
CA PHE A 48 4.93 -21.82 8.28
C PHE A 48 3.54 -21.99 8.92
N VAL A 49 3.55 -22.51 10.15
CA VAL A 49 2.37 -22.72 10.98
C VAL A 49 2.52 -21.94 12.26
N LEU A 50 1.50 -21.19 12.66
CA LEU A 50 1.50 -20.47 13.93
C LEU A 50 1.66 -21.46 15.09
N ASP A 51 2.71 -21.26 15.90
CA ASP A 51 2.94 -22.01 17.13
C ASP A 51 2.43 -21.22 18.34
N SER A 52 2.84 -19.96 18.46
CA SER A 52 2.35 -19.09 19.55
C SER A 52 2.43 -17.60 19.23
N TRP A 53 1.52 -16.82 19.82
CA TRP A 53 1.59 -15.37 19.83
C TRP A 53 1.68 -14.85 21.27
N ASN A 54 2.88 -14.41 21.64
CA ASN A 54 3.15 -13.74 22.91
C ASN A 54 2.85 -12.24 22.76
N ARG A 55 1.61 -11.85 23.06
CA ARG A 55 1.13 -10.47 22.89
C ARG A 55 2.06 -9.44 23.52
N GLY A 56 2.41 -8.40 22.77
CA GLY A 56 3.36 -7.36 23.16
C GLY A 56 4.85 -7.73 23.07
N ASP A 57 5.21 -8.96 22.68
CA ASP A 57 6.61 -9.43 22.60
C ASP A 57 6.98 -10.08 21.25
N SER A 58 6.30 -11.17 20.85
CA SER A 58 6.71 -11.97 19.69
C SER A 58 5.60 -12.84 19.10
N ILE A 59 5.74 -13.22 17.82
CA ILE A 59 5.03 -14.36 17.22
C ILE A 59 6.05 -15.43 16.84
N ILE A 60 5.75 -16.69 17.15
CA ILE A 60 6.56 -17.85 16.83
C ILE A 60 5.78 -18.72 15.85
N PHE A 61 6.40 -19.03 14.72
CA PHE A 61 5.92 -20.01 13.77
C PHE A 61 6.90 -21.18 13.67
N SER A 62 6.35 -22.35 13.40
CA SER A 62 7.10 -23.57 13.08
C SER A 62 7.03 -23.84 11.57
N ARG A 63 8.04 -24.50 11.00
CA ARG A 63 7.99 -24.92 9.60
C ARG A 63 6.77 -25.83 9.35
N ASN A 64 6.06 -25.59 8.26
CA ASN A 64 5.04 -26.50 7.76
C ASN A 64 5.70 -27.67 7.02
N ASP A 65 5.86 -28.81 7.69
CA ASP A 65 6.44 -30.02 7.07
C ASP A 65 5.58 -30.61 5.93
N ASN A 66 4.33 -30.14 5.78
CA ASN A 66 3.43 -30.50 4.68
C ASN A 66 3.36 -29.43 3.59
N TYR A 67 4.25 -28.42 3.61
CA TYR A 67 4.25 -27.36 2.61
C TYR A 67 4.38 -27.93 1.20
N TRP A 68 3.54 -27.44 0.28
CA TRP A 68 3.48 -27.96 -1.09
C TRP A 68 4.63 -27.44 -1.97
N GLY A 69 5.23 -26.31 -1.59
CA GLY A 69 6.38 -25.70 -2.25
C GLY A 69 7.72 -26.24 -1.74
N ASP A 70 8.78 -25.45 -1.93
CA ASP A 70 10.09 -25.80 -1.39
C ASP A 70 10.12 -25.59 0.12
N ALA A 71 10.57 -26.60 0.86
CA ALA A 71 10.59 -26.55 2.31
C ALA A 71 11.57 -25.47 2.81
N PRO A 72 11.16 -24.62 3.78
CA PRO A 72 12.07 -23.66 4.40
C PRO A 72 13.35 -24.29 4.95
N ALA A 73 14.47 -23.60 4.80
CA ALA A 73 15.79 -24.07 5.22
C ALA A 73 16.00 -24.12 6.74
N PHE A 74 15.03 -23.64 7.53
CA PHE A 74 15.08 -23.54 8.98
C PHE A 74 13.75 -24.00 9.61
N ASP A 75 13.75 -24.25 10.91
CA ASP A 75 12.62 -24.88 11.62
C ASP A 75 11.68 -23.86 12.28
N THR A 76 12.21 -22.71 12.72
CA THR A 76 11.46 -21.73 13.51
C THR A 76 11.60 -20.32 12.94
N LEU A 77 10.47 -19.66 12.68
CA LEU A 77 10.39 -18.25 12.31
C LEU A 77 9.88 -17.46 13.51
N VAL A 78 10.61 -16.42 13.90
CA VAL A 78 10.21 -15.55 15.01
C VAL A 78 10.04 -14.12 14.51
N PHE A 79 8.84 -13.56 14.69
CA PHE A 79 8.59 -12.14 14.54
C PHE A 79 8.75 -11.46 15.88
N ARG A 80 9.51 -10.36 15.91
CA ARG A 80 9.62 -9.41 17.01
C ARG A 80 9.34 -8.01 16.50
N TRP A 81 9.16 -7.06 17.41
CA TRP A 81 8.97 -5.66 17.02
C TRP A 81 9.66 -4.69 17.97
N ALA A 82 10.06 -3.56 17.41
CA ALA A 82 10.50 -2.39 18.16
C ALA A 82 10.19 -1.14 17.33
N THR A 83 9.52 -0.15 17.91
CA THR A 83 9.08 1.06 17.21
C THR A 83 10.24 1.88 16.64
N GLU A 84 11.29 2.08 17.44
CA GLU A 84 12.43 2.91 17.08
C GLU A 84 13.38 2.20 16.11
N GLY A 85 13.67 2.82 14.96
CA GLY A 85 14.56 2.26 13.93
C GLY A 85 15.97 1.97 14.45
N ALA A 86 16.53 2.90 15.22
CA ALA A 86 17.84 2.72 15.84
C ALA A 86 17.88 1.52 16.80
N ALA A 87 16.77 1.23 17.50
CA ALA A 87 16.68 0.05 18.38
C ALA A 87 16.69 -1.25 17.58
N ARG A 88 15.98 -1.30 16.44
CA ARG A 88 16.02 -2.45 15.52
C ARG A 88 17.43 -2.69 14.99
N LEU A 89 18.14 -1.64 14.57
CA LEU A 89 19.51 -1.75 14.07
C LEU A 89 20.48 -2.26 15.15
N LEU A 90 20.35 -1.82 16.39
CA LEU A 90 21.17 -2.33 17.51
C LEU A 90 20.93 -3.82 17.77
N GLU A 91 19.69 -4.29 17.70
CA GLU A 91 19.37 -5.72 17.81
C GLU A 91 20.00 -6.51 16.67
N LEU A 92 19.98 -5.98 15.44
CA LEU A 92 20.60 -6.60 14.26
C LEU A 92 22.12 -6.68 14.42
N GLN A 93 22.78 -5.57 14.75
CA GLN A 93 24.24 -5.51 14.95
C GLN A 93 24.73 -6.43 16.07
N SER A 94 23.89 -6.68 17.08
CA SER A 94 24.21 -7.65 18.15
C SER A 94 24.02 -9.11 17.74
N GLY A 95 23.36 -9.37 16.60
CA GLY A 95 22.99 -10.70 16.12
C GLY A 95 21.81 -11.33 16.87
N THR A 96 21.06 -10.53 17.64
CA THR A 96 19.85 -10.99 18.36
C THR A 96 18.67 -11.16 17.39
N VAL A 97 18.68 -10.40 16.29
CA VAL A 97 17.78 -10.58 15.14
C VAL A 97 18.59 -10.75 13.86
N ASP A 98 18.00 -11.38 12.86
CA ASP A 98 18.65 -11.73 11.60
C ASP A 98 18.33 -10.77 10.45
N GLN A 99 17.13 -10.18 10.49
CA GLN A 99 16.67 -9.19 9.52
C GLN A 99 15.72 -8.20 10.19
N ILE A 100 15.79 -6.93 9.77
CA ILE A 100 14.93 -5.85 10.23
C ILE A 100 14.29 -5.12 9.05
N THR A 101 13.13 -4.50 9.28
CA THR A 101 12.51 -3.55 8.34
C THR A 101 12.73 -2.11 8.74
N ASN A 102 12.39 -1.20 7.82
CA ASN A 102 12.30 0.23 8.06
C ASN A 102 13.59 0.79 8.69
N LEU A 103 14.72 0.53 8.04
CA LEU A 103 15.99 1.13 8.43
C LEU A 103 15.84 2.66 8.44
N SER A 104 16.33 3.35 9.48
CA SER A 104 16.30 4.81 9.50
C SER A 104 17.19 5.35 8.38
N PRO A 105 16.76 6.39 7.63
CA PRO A 105 17.57 7.04 6.61
C PRO A 105 18.99 7.41 7.08
N ASP A 106 19.11 7.91 8.32
CA ASP A 106 20.39 8.30 8.93
C ASP A 106 21.38 7.13 9.08
N ASP A 107 20.87 5.90 9.12
CA ASP A 107 21.67 4.69 9.31
C ASP A 107 22.07 3.99 8.00
N PHE A 108 21.64 4.49 6.82
CA PHE A 108 21.90 3.83 5.53
C PHE A 108 23.40 3.66 5.26
N GLU A 109 24.17 4.73 5.45
CA GLU A 109 25.63 4.67 5.27
C GLU A 109 26.32 3.83 6.35
N THR A 110 25.79 3.82 7.58
CA THR A 110 26.29 2.94 8.64
C THR A 110 26.18 1.47 8.22
N VAL A 111 25.02 1.05 7.70
CA VAL A 111 24.78 -0.32 7.25
C VAL A 111 25.59 -0.66 5.99
N ARG A 112 25.65 0.23 5.00
CA ARG A 112 26.42 0.00 3.76
C ARG A 112 27.93 -0.17 4.00
N ASN A 113 28.46 0.47 5.04
CA ASN A 113 29.87 0.41 5.40
C ASN A 113 30.20 -0.67 6.45
N ASP A 114 29.22 -1.46 6.89
CA ASP A 114 29.40 -2.57 7.83
C ASP A 114 29.37 -3.92 7.09
N ASP A 115 30.55 -4.53 6.89
CA ASP A 115 30.70 -5.83 6.22
C ASP A 115 29.97 -7.00 6.93
N SER A 116 29.49 -6.80 8.16
CA SER A 116 28.69 -7.79 8.89
C SER A 116 27.19 -7.71 8.57
N LEU A 117 26.76 -6.70 7.81
CA LEU A 117 25.38 -6.44 7.45
C LEU A 117 25.17 -6.45 5.93
N GLN A 118 23.92 -6.61 5.52
CA GLN A 118 23.44 -6.45 4.15
C GLN A 118 22.46 -5.28 4.13
N PHE A 119 22.70 -4.31 3.25
CA PHE A 119 21.73 -3.27 2.92
C PHE A 119 20.73 -3.85 1.90
N LEU A 120 19.43 -3.85 2.24
CA LEU A 120 18.37 -4.40 1.39
C LEU A 120 17.47 -3.25 0.92
N PRO A 121 17.67 -2.70 -0.29
CA PRO A 121 16.78 -1.68 -0.83
C PRO A 121 15.34 -2.20 -0.92
N VAL A 122 14.37 -1.40 -0.48
CA VAL A 122 12.95 -1.68 -0.67
C VAL A 122 12.50 -0.89 -1.90
N THR A 123 12.10 -1.61 -2.94
CA THR A 123 11.79 -1.05 -4.27
C THR A 123 10.29 -0.94 -4.54
N ASN A 124 9.46 -1.01 -3.49
CA ASN A 124 8.02 -0.79 -3.60
C ASN A 124 7.74 0.64 -4.14
N PRO A 125 7.10 0.77 -5.31
CA PRO A 125 6.74 2.07 -5.86
C PRO A 125 5.81 2.81 -4.89
N ASN A 126 6.08 4.09 -4.63
CA ASN A 126 5.31 4.87 -3.66
C ASN A 126 5.28 6.35 -4.01
N THR A 127 4.39 7.10 -3.40
CA THR A 127 4.25 8.54 -3.61
C THR A 127 3.88 9.26 -2.32
N LEU A 128 4.54 10.38 -2.03
CA LEU A 128 4.11 11.37 -1.05
C LEU A 128 3.42 12.51 -1.78
N TYR A 129 2.31 12.98 -1.23
CA TYR A 129 1.61 14.14 -1.74
C TYR A 129 1.19 15.11 -0.64
N LEU A 130 1.17 16.39 -1.00
CA LEU A 130 0.48 17.43 -0.23
C LEU A 130 -0.94 17.52 -0.78
N ALA A 131 -1.89 16.99 -0.02
CA ALA A 131 -3.29 17.01 -0.40
C ALA A 131 -3.98 18.32 0.01
N MET A 132 -5.07 18.62 -0.69
CA MET A 132 -5.96 19.73 -0.43
C MET A 132 -7.40 19.26 -0.58
N THR A 133 -8.27 19.61 0.37
CA THR A 133 -9.70 19.29 0.24
C THR A 133 -10.42 20.49 -0.38
N SER A 134 -10.82 20.39 -1.66
CA SER A 134 -11.48 21.49 -2.38
C SER A 134 -12.90 21.75 -1.88
N GLN A 135 -13.61 20.69 -1.49
CA GLN A 135 -14.95 20.71 -0.92
C GLN A 135 -15.01 19.71 0.23
N LEU A 136 -15.39 20.17 1.42
CA LEU A 136 -15.59 19.28 2.56
C LEU A 136 -16.84 18.43 2.35
N ASP A 137 -16.70 17.12 2.61
CA ASP A 137 -17.76 16.13 2.58
C ASP A 137 -18.75 16.32 1.40
N PRO A 138 -18.30 16.11 0.15
CA PRO A 138 -19.12 16.33 -1.04
C PRO A 138 -20.32 15.39 -1.13
N PHE A 139 -20.31 14.26 -0.41
CA PHE A 139 -21.37 13.23 -0.48
C PHE A 139 -22.40 13.31 0.66
N GLY A 140 -22.13 14.08 1.72
CA GLY A 140 -23.15 14.59 2.63
C GLY A 140 -23.43 13.76 3.88
N ASP A 141 -22.40 13.12 4.44
CA ASP A 141 -22.47 12.37 5.71
C ASP A 141 -22.21 13.25 6.97
N ALA A 142 -21.74 14.47 6.76
CA ALA A 142 -21.30 15.49 7.71
C ALA A 142 -21.59 16.93 7.17
N PRO A 143 -21.29 18.00 7.94
CA PRO A 143 -21.37 19.36 7.41
C PRO A 143 -20.26 19.62 6.37
N GLY A 144 -20.65 19.84 5.11
CA GLY A 144 -19.74 20.12 4.00
C GLY A 144 -19.65 21.59 3.58
N GLY A 145 -18.92 21.83 2.48
CA GLY A 145 -18.82 23.13 1.81
C GLY A 145 -17.46 23.41 1.17
N ASP A 146 -17.44 24.38 0.25
CA ASP A 146 -16.22 24.79 -0.45
C ASP A 146 -15.16 25.34 0.53
N THR A 147 -13.89 24.98 0.29
CA THR A 147 -12.75 25.57 0.98
C THR A 147 -12.06 26.61 0.09
N VAL A 148 -10.99 27.24 0.59
CA VAL A 148 -10.13 28.11 -0.24
C VAL A 148 -9.53 27.37 -1.45
N PHE A 149 -9.43 26.04 -1.38
CA PHE A 149 -8.90 25.21 -2.45
C PHE A 149 -9.91 24.89 -3.55
N ALA A 150 -11.18 25.34 -3.44
CA ALA A 150 -12.15 25.24 -4.54
C ALA A 150 -11.72 26.06 -5.77
N ASP A 151 -10.97 27.15 -5.57
CA ASP A 151 -10.45 27.99 -6.66
C ASP A 151 -9.23 27.34 -7.34
N PRO A 152 -9.29 27.03 -8.65
CA PRO A 152 -8.16 26.43 -9.37
C PRO A 152 -6.89 27.29 -9.37
N LEU A 153 -7.01 28.62 -9.31
CA LEU A 153 -5.84 29.50 -9.24
C LEU A 153 -5.09 29.36 -7.92
N VAL A 154 -5.80 29.09 -6.82
CA VAL A 154 -5.17 28.78 -5.53
C VAL A 154 -4.41 27.47 -5.63
N ARG A 155 -5.01 26.41 -6.19
CA ARG A 155 -4.35 25.10 -6.31
C ARG A 155 -3.11 25.16 -7.21
N GLU A 156 -3.20 25.81 -8.37
CA GLU A 156 -2.05 26.01 -9.26
C GLU A 156 -0.94 26.83 -8.57
N ALA A 157 -1.31 27.85 -7.79
CA ALA A 157 -0.33 28.59 -7.00
C ALA A 157 0.38 27.71 -5.97
N ILE A 158 -0.33 26.83 -5.26
CA ILE A 158 0.30 25.87 -4.35
C ILE A 158 1.25 24.94 -5.11
N ALA A 159 0.82 24.37 -6.25
CA ALA A 159 1.65 23.46 -7.03
C ALA A 159 2.98 24.07 -7.51
N LYS A 160 2.99 25.37 -7.83
CA LYS A 160 4.20 26.12 -8.22
C LYS A 160 4.95 26.70 -7.02
N GLY A 161 4.28 26.89 -5.88
CA GLY A 161 4.82 27.59 -4.71
C GLY A 161 5.61 26.71 -3.72
N ILE A 162 5.61 25.39 -3.92
CA ILE A 162 6.37 24.43 -3.12
C ILE A 162 7.67 24.04 -3.85
N ASP A 163 8.80 24.27 -3.20
CA ASP A 163 10.12 23.76 -3.58
C ASP A 163 10.26 22.29 -3.16
N ARG A 164 9.81 21.41 -4.05
CA ARG A 164 9.78 19.96 -3.83
C ARG A 164 11.19 19.34 -3.79
N GLN A 165 12.12 19.91 -4.56
CA GLN A 165 13.52 19.45 -4.57
C GLN A 165 14.16 19.69 -3.20
N ARG A 166 13.93 20.86 -2.59
CA ARG A 166 14.43 21.16 -1.24
C ARG A 166 13.91 20.20 -0.18
N ILE A 167 12.67 19.70 -0.32
CA ILE A 167 12.11 18.69 0.58
C ILE A 167 12.84 17.36 0.42
N VAL A 168 12.99 16.89 -0.82
CA VAL A 168 13.69 15.62 -1.11
C VAL A 168 15.14 15.67 -0.64
N ASP A 169 15.88 16.73 -0.99
CA ASP A 169 17.31 16.86 -0.65
C ASP A 169 17.58 16.87 0.86
N ASN A 170 16.64 17.39 1.66
CA ASN A 170 16.85 17.60 3.10
C ASN A 170 16.28 16.49 3.98
N PHE A 171 15.23 15.79 3.55
CA PHE A 171 14.45 14.89 4.41
C PHE A 171 14.34 13.45 3.88
N PHE A 172 14.77 13.18 2.66
CA PHE A 172 14.68 11.86 2.06
C PHE A 172 16.08 11.24 1.85
N PRO A 173 16.23 9.92 2.00
CA PRO A 173 17.50 9.25 1.75
C PRO A 173 17.86 9.23 0.26
N ASP A 174 19.16 9.04 0.00
CA ASP A 174 19.68 8.73 -1.33
C ASP A 174 18.89 7.59 -1.99
N GLY A 175 18.50 7.83 -3.26
CA GLY A 175 17.64 6.93 -4.05
C GLY A 175 16.20 7.40 -4.13
N SER A 176 15.80 8.39 -3.33
CA SER A 176 14.50 9.06 -3.46
C SER A 176 14.53 10.06 -4.63
N GLU A 177 13.37 10.33 -5.22
CA GLU A 177 13.24 11.25 -6.35
C GLU A 177 12.08 12.24 -6.16
N VAL A 178 12.21 13.45 -6.72
CA VAL A 178 11.09 14.38 -6.83
C VAL A 178 10.07 13.80 -7.80
N ALA A 179 8.82 13.71 -7.36
CA ALA A 179 7.77 13.10 -8.16
C ALA A 179 7.48 13.94 -9.42
N SER A 180 7.72 13.35 -10.60
CA SER A 180 7.36 13.99 -11.88
C SER A 180 5.88 13.85 -12.19
N HIS A 181 5.25 12.79 -11.69
CA HIS A 181 3.83 12.46 -11.84
C HIS A 181 3.34 11.93 -10.50
N PHE A 182 2.03 11.73 -10.35
CA PHE A 182 1.52 11.13 -9.12
C PHE A 182 1.99 9.68 -8.95
N THR A 183 1.90 8.90 -10.02
CA THR A 183 2.34 7.51 -10.05
C THR A 183 3.81 7.44 -10.47
N PRO A 184 4.65 6.62 -9.80
CA PRO A 184 6.04 6.42 -10.19
C PRO A 184 6.18 5.85 -11.61
N CYS A 185 7.22 6.26 -12.33
CA CYS A 185 7.55 5.75 -13.67
C CYS A 185 7.85 4.24 -13.72
N SER A 186 8.15 3.62 -12.58
CA SER A 186 8.35 2.17 -12.48
C SER A 186 7.07 1.36 -12.71
N ILE A 187 5.90 2.00 -12.63
CA ILE A 187 4.61 1.40 -12.98
C ILE A 187 4.31 1.72 -14.45
N PRO A 188 4.02 0.71 -15.31
CA PRO A 188 3.60 0.96 -16.68
C PRO A 188 2.44 1.97 -16.75
N ASN A 189 2.50 2.92 -17.69
CA ASN A 189 1.58 4.04 -17.85
C ASN A 189 1.54 5.07 -16.69
N GLY A 190 2.36 4.91 -15.65
CA GLY A 190 2.35 5.77 -14.47
C GLY A 190 2.82 7.21 -14.72
N CYS A 191 3.69 7.43 -15.71
CA CYS A 191 4.29 8.74 -15.97
C CYS A 191 4.23 9.16 -17.45
N GLU A 192 3.17 8.75 -18.15
CA GLU A 192 2.83 9.27 -19.47
C GLU A 192 2.38 10.74 -19.36
N GLY A 193 2.73 11.55 -20.36
CA GLY A 193 2.33 12.96 -20.43
C GLY A 193 3.36 13.95 -19.90
N ASP A 194 2.87 15.12 -19.50
CA ASP A 194 3.71 16.23 -19.06
C ASP A 194 4.05 16.10 -17.58
N ALA A 195 5.34 16.28 -17.25
CA ALA A 195 5.80 16.32 -15.87
C ALA A 195 5.20 17.50 -15.08
N TRP A 196 5.13 17.32 -13.76
CA TRP A 196 4.60 18.29 -12.81
C TRP A 196 5.34 19.63 -12.85
N TYR A 197 4.67 20.69 -12.38
CA TYR A 197 5.19 22.05 -12.39
C TYR A 197 6.54 22.20 -11.68
N ASP A 198 7.42 23.01 -12.27
CA ASP A 198 8.63 23.50 -11.61
C ASP A 198 8.28 24.51 -10.51
N PHE A 199 9.18 24.66 -9.54
CA PHE A 199 9.05 25.66 -8.48
C PHE A 199 9.20 27.09 -9.03
N ASP A 200 8.15 27.90 -8.88
CA ASP A 200 8.13 29.32 -9.20
C ASP A 200 7.26 30.09 -8.18
N ALA A 201 7.90 30.51 -7.08
CA ALA A 201 7.22 31.30 -6.04
C ALA A 201 6.73 32.67 -6.54
N ALA A 202 7.30 33.23 -7.61
CA ALA A 202 6.86 34.54 -8.13
C ALA A 202 5.53 34.39 -8.86
N GLU A 203 5.44 33.45 -9.79
CA GLU A 203 4.20 33.13 -10.49
C GLU A 203 3.11 32.67 -9.52
N ALA A 204 3.46 31.85 -8.52
CA ALA A 204 2.52 31.39 -7.50
C ALA A 204 1.87 32.55 -6.72
N ARG A 205 2.65 33.58 -6.32
CA ARG A 205 2.10 34.77 -5.65
C ARG A 205 1.19 35.58 -6.57
N ASP A 206 1.53 35.69 -7.85
CA ASP A 206 0.69 36.39 -8.84
C ASP A 206 -0.65 35.66 -9.05
N LEU A 207 -0.64 34.32 -9.03
CA LEU A 207 -1.86 33.49 -9.07
C LEU A 207 -2.72 33.68 -7.82
N LEU A 208 -2.13 33.64 -6.61
CA LEU A 208 -2.87 33.93 -5.37
C LEU A 208 -3.49 35.33 -5.36
N ALA A 209 -2.77 36.35 -5.85
CA ALA A 209 -3.30 37.70 -5.96
C ALA A 209 -4.50 37.77 -6.92
N GLN A 210 -4.46 37.04 -8.03
CA GLN A 210 -5.59 36.94 -8.98
C GLN A 210 -6.80 36.21 -8.38
N ALA A 211 -6.55 35.19 -7.55
CA ALA A 211 -7.58 34.48 -6.78
C ALA A 211 -8.16 35.31 -5.62
N GLY A 212 -7.63 36.51 -5.37
CA GLY A 212 -8.11 37.40 -4.29
C GLY A 212 -7.40 37.21 -2.94
N PHE A 213 -6.27 36.51 -2.90
CA PHE A 213 -5.44 36.27 -1.72
C PHE A 213 -4.02 36.89 -1.84
N PRO A 214 -3.88 38.19 -2.16
CA PRO A 214 -2.57 38.83 -2.33
C PRO A 214 -1.72 38.84 -1.04
N ASP A 215 -2.37 38.74 0.11
CA ASP A 215 -1.73 38.70 1.43
C ASP A 215 -1.76 37.28 2.04
N GLY A 216 -2.06 36.25 1.26
CA GLY A 216 -2.21 34.87 1.75
C GLY A 216 -3.49 34.65 2.58
N PHE A 217 -3.51 33.55 3.34
CA PHE A 217 -4.60 33.16 4.23
C PHE A 217 -4.09 32.24 5.36
N GLU A 218 -4.95 32.00 6.36
CA GLU A 218 -4.67 31.05 7.46
C GLU A 218 -5.24 29.66 7.12
N THR A 219 -4.55 28.59 7.50
CA THR A 219 -4.97 27.21 7.28
C THR A 219 -4.25 26.24 8.24
N LYS A 220 -4.35 24.92 7.99
CA LYS A 220 -3.70 23.86 8.75
C LYS A 220 -2.93 22.92 7.83
N ILE A 221 -1.99 22.17 8.41
CA ILE A 221 -1.34 20.99 7.82
C ILE A 221 -1.58 19.83 8.78
N PHE A 222 -2.42 18.88 8.38
CA PHE A 222 -2.68 17.67 9.15
C PHE A 222 -1.73 16.54 8.76
N TYR A 223 -1.29 15.75 9.72
CA TYR A 223 -0.53 14.52 9.46
C TYR A 223 -0.65 13.54 10.61
N ARG A 224 -0.30 12.28 10.37
CA ARG A 224 -0.06 11.26 11.40
C ARG A 224 1.43 11.00 11.57
N ASP A 225 1.88 10.81 12.80
CA ASP A 225 3.31 10.61 13.12
C ASP A 225 3.70 9.13 13.01
N VAL A 226 3.66 8.61 11.78
CA VAL A 226 3.96 7.20 11.48
C VAL A 226 4.93 7.11 10.32
N PHE A 227 6.07 6.44 10.53
CA PHE A 227 7.07 6.20 9.48
C PHE A 227 6.46 5.45 8.29
N ARG A 228 6.75 5.95 7.09
CA ARG A 228 6.40 5.33 5.81
C ARG A 228 7.55 5.54 4.82
N GLY A 229 7.75 4.63 3.88
CA GLY A 229 8.79 4.79 2.85
C GLY A 229 8.64 6.08 2.03
N TYR A 230 7.39 6.51 1.80
CA TYR A 230 7.08 7.79 1.16
C TYR A 230 7.21 9.01 2.10
N LEU A 231 7.21 8.84 3.42
CA LEU A 231 7.28 9.92 4.41
C LEU A 231 8.07 9.46 5.64
N PRO A 232 9.42 9.48 5.58
CA PRO A 232 10.26 8.92 6.64
C PRO A 232 10.29 9.78 7.91
N GLU A 233 10.15 11.10 7.77
CA GLU A 233 10.24 12.07 8.88
C GLU A 233 8.98 12.98 8.92
N PRO A 234 7.80 12.46 9.29
CA PRO A 234 6.52 13.16 9.10
C PRO A 234 6.48 14.56 9.72
N GLY A 235 6.92 14.71 10.97
CA GLY A 235 6.88 15.98 11.68
C GLY A 235 7.83 17.04 11.10
N SER A 236 9.05 16.64 10.73
CA SER A 236 10.01 17.56 10.12
C SER A 236 9.58 18.03 8.74
N VAL A 237 9.02 17.13 7.93
CA VAL A 237 8.47 17.47 6.61
C VAL A 237 7.25 18.40 6.75
N ALA A 238 6.36 18.19 7.73
CA ALA A 238 5.22 19.08 7.99
C ALA A 238 5.66 20.52 8.35
N VAL A 239 6.70 20.67 9.17
CA VAL A 239 7.27 21.99 9.52
C VAL A 239 7.96 22.64 8.31
N GLU A 240 8.56 21.86 7.43
CA GLU A 240 9.14 22.36 6.18
C GLU A 240 8.05 22.93 5.25
N PHE A 241 6.91 22.22 5.10
CA PHE A 241 5.76 22.75 4.37
C PHE A 241 5.23 24.05 4.98
N GLN A 242 5.07 24.11 6.31
CA GLN A 242 4.69 25.34 7.00
C GLN A 242 5.65 26.50 6.66
N THR A 243 6.95 26.23 6.68
CA THR A 243 7.99 27.22 6.37
C THR A 243 7.86 27.71 4.92
N GLN A 244 7.78 26.79 3.96
CA GLN A 244 7.66 27.15 2.54
C GLN A 244 6.36 27.91 2.23
N LEU A 245 5.22 27.46 2.77
CA LEU A 245 3.94 28.15 2.60
C LEU A 245 4.01 29.60 3.11
N LYS A 246 4.67 29.81 4.26
CA LYS A 246 4.85 31.15 4.83
C LYS A 246 5.81 32.01 4.00
N GLU A 247 6.97 31.47 3.65
CA GLU A 247 8.04 32.22 2.95
C GLU A 247 7.67 32.52 1.49
N ASN A 248 7.14 31.53 0.77
CA ASN A 248 6.89 31.62 -0.66
C ASN A 248 5.57 32.31 -0.97
N LEU A 249 4.53 32.06 -0.16
CA LEU A 249 3.13 32.40 -0.47
C LEU A 249 2.44 33.26 0.62
N ASN A 250 3.10 33.53 1.74
CA ASN A 250 2.52 34.18 2.92
C ASN A 250 1.27 33.47 3.49
N ILE A 251 1.14 32.17 3.27
CA ILE A 251 0.10 31.34 3.89
C ILE A 251 0.56 30.96 5.30
N ASP A 252 -0.29 31.21 6.29
CA ASP A 252 -0.01 30.90 7.69
C ASP A 252 -0.69 29.56 8.06
N ALA A 253 0.09 28.49 8.16
CA ALA A 253 -0.43 27.15 8.37
C ALA A 253 -0.08 26.63 9.77
N GLU A 254 -1.06 26.17 10.53
CA GLU A 254 -0.83 25.45 11.80
C GLU A 254 -0.54 23.96 11.53
N VAL A 255 0.55 23.43 12.08
CA VAL A 255 0.87 22.00 11.99
C VAL A 255 0.08 21.23 13.06
N VAL A 256 -0.72 20.26 12.63
CA VAL A 256 -1.62 19.47 13.48
C VAL A 256 -1.30 17.98 13.35
N VAL A 257 -0.82 17.37 14.43
CA VAL A 257 -0.66 15.92 14.55
C VAL A 257 -1.99 15.30 14.92
N MET A 258 -2.39 14.23 14.23
CA MET A 258 -3.58 13.44 14.52
C MET A 258 -3.23 12.00 14.90
N GLU A 259 -4.14 11.36 15.64
CA GLU A 259 -4.10 9.90 15.82
C GLU A 259 -4.26 9.22 14.44
N SER A 260 -3.60 8.08 14.21
CA SER A 260 -3.50 7.48 12.89
C SER A 260 -4.85 7.02 12.33
N GLY A 261 -5.69 6.38 13.13
CA GLY A 261 -7.03 5.94 12.70
C GLY A 261 -7.94 7.12 12.39
N GLU A 262 -7.98 8.11 13.29
CA GLU A 262 -8.74 9.35 13.09
C GLU A 262 -8.29 10.11 11.82
N PHE A 263 -6.98 10.22 11.61
CA PHE A 263 -6.42 10.88 10.42
C PHE A 263 -6.85 10.21 9.12
N ILE A 264 -6.79 8.87 9.07
CA ILE A 264 -7.16 8.11 7.87
C ILE A 264 -8.66 8.22 7.58
N ASP A 265 -9.51 8.15 8.61
CA ASP A 265 -10.95 8.31 8.46
C ASP A 265 -11.32 9.72 7.95
N GLU A 266 -10.77 10.77 8.57
CA GLU A 266 -11.06 12.15 8.18
C GLU A 266 -10.50 12.53 6.80
N SER A 267 -9.29 12.06 6.45
CA SER A 267 -8.67 12.34 5.15
C SER A 267 -9.39 11.59 4.01
N THR A 268 -9.67 10.30 4.18
CA THR A 268 -10.36 9.48 3.17
C THR A 268 -11.73 10.04 2.81
N ASN A 269 -12.46 10.55 3.82
CA ASN A 269 -13.80 11.08 3.62
C ASN A 269 -13.85 12.57 3.25
N GLY A 270 -12.71 13.20 2.96
CA GLY A 270 -12.68 14.60 2.56
C GLY A 270 -13.16 15.56 3.66
N ARG A 271 -12.83 15.28 4.93
CA ARG A 271 -13.29 16.06 6.10
C ARG A 271 -12.22 16.95 6.73
N LEU A 272 -10.99 16.94 6.21
CA LEU A 272 -9.91 17.80 6.68
C LEU A 272 -9.97 19.19 6.04
N ASP A 273 -10.10 20.24 6.87
CA ASP A 273 -10.25 21.66 6.49
C ASP A 273 -8.90 22.37 6.25
N GLY A 274 -7.99 21.74 5.51
CA GLY A 274 -6.66 22.27 5.28
C GLY A 274 -5.81 21.43 4.33
N PHE A 275 -4.51 21.64 4.38
CA PHE A 275 -3.55 20.72 3.79
C PHE A 275 -3.45 19.46 4.65
N TYR A 276 -3.09 18.34 4.03
CA TYR A 276 -2.65 17.17 4.77
C TYR A 276 -1.58 16.39 4.03
N LEU A 277 -0.72 15.73 4.81
CA LEU A 277 0.37 14.90 4.29
C LEU A 277 -0.04 13.44 4.32
N LEU A 278 -0.19 12.85 3.14
CA LEU A 278 -0.47 11.44 3.00
C LEU A 278 0.28 10.91 1.77
N GLY A 279 0.33 9.61 1.65
CA GLY A 279 1.01 8.95 0.56
C GLY A 279 0.44 7.57 0.31
N TRP A 280 0.94 6.94 -0.73
CA TRP A 280 0.53 5.61 -1.15
C TRP A 280 1.75 4.75 -1.44
N GLY A 281 1.74 3.50 -0.97
CA GLY A 281 2.67 2.46 -1.40
C GLY A 281 1.92 1.48 -2.28
N ALA A 282 2.56 0.97 -3.34
CA ALA A 282 1.85 0.15 -4.30
C ALA A 282 1.46 -1.22 -3.70
N ASP A 283 0.18 -1.58 -3.75
CA ASP A 283 -0.30 -2.89 -3.30
C ASP A 283 -0.13 -3.97 -4.38
N TYR A 284 -0.32 -3.56 -5.63
CA TYR A 284 -0.18 -4.42 -6.81
C TYR A 284 0.41 -3.63 -8.00
N PRO A 285 1.12 -4.30 -8.92
CA PRO A 285 1.94 -3.67 -9.96
C PRO A 285 1.10 -3.22 -11.18
N HIS A 286 0.16 -2.30 -10.96
CA HIS A 286 -0.65 -1.73 -12.03
C HIS A 286 -1.03 -0.28 -11.73
N VAL A 287 -1.19 0.55 -12.76
CA VAL A 287 -1.46 1.98 -12.62
C VAL A 287 -2.78 2.28 -11.89
N THR A 288 -3.76 1.39 -12.03
CA THR A 288 -5.05 1.48 -11.31
C THR A 288 -4.89 1.42 -9.79
N ASN A 289 -3.80 0.81 -9.27
CA ASN A 289 -3.55 0.80 -7.83
C ASN A 289 -3.34 2.22 -7.28
N PHE A 290 -2.75 3.10 -8.07
CA PHE A 290 -2.56 4.50 -7.72
C PHE A 290 -3.76 5.34 -8.13
N LEU A 291 -4.14 5.32 -9.41
CA LEU A 291 -5.06 6.31 -9.95
C LEU A 291 -6.52 6.07 -9.56
N ASP A 292 -7.00 4.84 -9.61
CA ASP A 292 -8.42 4.54 -9.42
C ASP A 292 -8.83 4.72 -7.95
N PHE A 293 -7.95 4.42 -6.99
CA PHE A 293 -8.21 4.73 -5.58
C PHE A 293 -8.47 6.23 -5.44
N HIS A 294 -7.48 7.05 -5.81
CA HIS A 294 -7.42 8.45 -5.44
C HIS A 294 -8.33 9.36 -6.27
N PHE A 295 -8.65 8.97 -7.50
CA PHE A 295 -9.36 9.83 -8.45
C PHE A 295 -10.59 9.17 -9.07
N SER A 296 -11.15 8.12 -8.46
CA SER A 296 -12.43 7.57 -8.88
C SER A 296 -13.59 8.52 -8.55
N LYS A 297 -14.71 8.30 -9.23
CA LYS A 297 -15.98 9.01 -9.01
C LYS A 297 -16.53 8.89 -7.59
N SER A 298 -16.11 7.89 -6.83
CA SER A 298 -16.60 7.58 -5.48
C SER A 298 -15.63 7.97 -4.37
N ASN A 299 -14.47 8.55 -4.67
CA ASN A 299 -13.51 8.95 -3.64
C ASN A 299 -13.61 10.46 -3.34
N PRO A 300 -14.08 10.88 -2.15
CA PRO A 300 -14.24 12.28 -1.78
C PRO A 300 -12.97 12.94 -1.23
N GLN A 301 -11.84 12.22 -1.15
CA GLN A 301 -10.62 12.63 -0.43
C GLN A 301 -10.12 14.04 -0.78
N PHE A 302 -10.24 14.47 -2.04
CA PHE A 302 -9.82 15.81 -2.50
C PHE A 302 -10.99 16.78 -2.75
N GLY A 303 -12.21 16.40 -2.37
CA GLY A 303 -13.46 17.09 -2.68
C GLY A 303 -14.26 16.42 -3.80
N GLU A 304 -15.12 17.18 -4.49
CA GLU A 304 -15.93 16.65 -5.60
C GLU A 304 -15.02 16.05 -6.69
N PRO A 305 -15.20 14.77 -7.07
CA PRO A 305 -14.36 14.15 -8.10
C PRO A 305 -14.49 14.78 -9.48
N HIS A 306 -13.37 14.97 -10.16
CA HIS A 306 -13.33 15.57 -11.50
C HIS A 306 -13.65 14.56 -12.61
N GLU A 307 -14.70 14.81 -13.39
CA GLU A 307 -15.12 13.97 -14.53
C GLU A 307 -14.04 13.85 -15.60
N GLU A 308 -13.27 14.92 -15.80
CA GLU A 308 -12.12 14.96 -16.70
C GLU A 308 -11.02 13.97 -16.31
N ILE A 309 -10.99 13.50 -15.06
CA ILE A 309 -10.05 12.47 -14.58
C ILE A 309 -10.75 11.12 -14.55
N TRP A 310 -11.81 10.95 -13.75
CA TRP A 310 -12.37 9.63 -13.47
C TRP A 310 -12.93 8.94 -14.72
N SER A 311 -13.44 9.68 -15.71
CA SER A 311 -13.96 9.07 -16.94
C SER A 311 -12.86 8.46 -17.81
N LEU A 312 -11.65 9.03 -17.79
CA LEU A 312 -10.48 8.47 -18.46
C LEU A 312 -9.97 7.23 -17.74
N LEU A 313 -10.01 7.22 -16.39
CA LEU A 313 -9.63 6.06 -15.60
C LEU A 313 -10.57 4.88 -15.82
N GLU A 314 -11.89 5.11 -15.82
CA GLU A 314 -12.90 4.10 -16.15
C GLU A 314 -12.70 3.53 -17.57
N GLN A 315 -12.26 4.35 -18.52
CA GLN A 315 -11.93 3.88 -19.86
C GLN A 315 -10.63 3.05 -19.87
N GLY A 316 -9.56 3.57 -19.28
CA GLY A 316 -8.23 2.97 -19.29
C GLY A 316 -8.17 1.64 -18.57
N SER A 317 -8.89 1.50 -17.44
CA SER A 317 -8.91 0.27 -16.65
C SER A 317 -9.54 -0.92 -17.37
N THR A 318 -10.27 -0.71 -18.46
CA THR A 318 -10.84 -1.80 -19.28
C THR A 318 -9.91 -2.31 -20.39
N ILE A 319 -8.75 -1.65 -20.61
CA ILE A 319 -7.82 -1.98 -21.69
C ILE A 319 -6.68 -2.85 -21.14
N ALA A 320 -6.54 -4.06 -21.68
CA ALA A 320 -5.55 -5.02 -21.18
C ALA A 320 -4.11 -4.77 -21.67
N ASP A 321 -3.95 -4.26 -22.89
CA ASP A 321 -2.62 -3.95 -23.42
C ASP A 321 -2.16 -2.58 -22.94
N ALA A 322 -1.02 -2.55 -22.23
CA ALA A 322 -0.51 -1.32 -21.65
C ALA A 322 -0.20 -0.25 -22.72
N ALA A 323 0.27 -0.63 -23.91
CA ALA A 323 0.59 0.32 -24.97
C ALA A 323 -0.69 0.89 -25.63
N GLU A 324 -1.76 0.11 -25.71
CA GLU A 324 -3.08 0.60 -26.13
C GLU A 324 -3.70 1.53 -25.08
N ALA A 325 -3.45 1.30 -23.80
CA ALA A 325 -3.95 2.13 -22.70
C ALA A 325 -3.15 3.44 -22.50
N ALA A 326 -1.88 3.49 -22.91
CA ALA A 326 -0.98 4.62 -22.68
C ALA A 326 -1.55 6.01 -23.09
N PRO A 327 -2.19 6.19 -24.27
CA PRO A 327 -2.75 7.49 -24.64
C PRO A 327 -3.92 7.96 -23.76
N ILE A 328 -4.62 7.04 -23.08
CA ILE A 328 -5.69 7.38 -22.13
C ILE A 328 -5.08 7.84 -20.81
N TYR A 329 -4.06 7.13 -20.32
CA TYR A 329 -3.35 7.51 -19.11
C TYR A 329 -2.52 8.79 -19.26
N GLU A 330 -2.00 9.08 -20.46
CA GLU A 330 -1.41 10.39 -20.79
C GLU A 330 -2.41 11.53 -20.57
N GLN A 331 -3.64 11.37 -21.07
CA GLN A 331 -4.70 12.37 -20.87
C GLN A 331 -5.10 12.49 -19.40
N ALA A 332 -5.19 11.36 -18.68
CA ALA A 332 -5.56 11.36 -17.26
C ALA A 332 -4.49 12.05 -16.40
N ASN A 333 -3.21 11.76 -16.62
CA ASN A 333 -2.09 12.40 -15.94
C ASN A 333 -2.04 13.90 -16.21
N ASN A 334 -2.25 14.32 -17.47
CA ASN A 334 -2.33 15.74 -17.81
C ASN A 334 -3.52 16.42 -17.14
N ALA A 335 -4.69 15.76 -17.05
CA ALA A 335 -5.84 16.28 -16.33
C ALA A 335 -5.57 16.43 -14.81
N ILE A 336 -4.93 15.44 -14.18
CA ILE A 336 -4.50 15.52 -12.76
C ILE A 336 -3.55 16.71 -12.57
N ARG A 337 -2.60 16.90 -13.48
CA ARG A 337 -1.67 18.04 -13.47
C ARG A 337 -2.38 19.38 -13.67
N GLU A 338 -3.34 19.48 -14.56
CA GLU A 338 -4.06 20.73 -14.84
C GLU A 338 -5.04 21.11 -13.71
N LEU A 339 -5.73 20.14 -13.13
CA LEU A 339 -6.76 20.37 -12.10
C LEU A 339 -6.18 20.50 -10.69
N VAL A 340 -4.98 19.96 -10.46
CA VAL A 340 -4.21 20.05 -9.21
C VAL A 340 -5.06 19.62 -7.99
N PRO A 341 -5.63 18.41 -7.95
CA PRO A 341 -6.34 17.94 -6.76
C PRO A 341 -5.42 17.82 -5.54
N MET A 342 -4.12 17.61 -5.79
CA MET A 342 -3.05 17.55 -4.80
C MET A 342 -1.72 17.94 -5.48
N VAL A 343 -0.63 18.02 -4.71
CA VAL A 343 0.73 18.19 -5.25
C VAL A 343 1.58 16.94 -4.97
N PRO A 344 2.06 16.20 -5.98
CA PRO A 344 2.98 15.10 -5.80
C PRO A 344 4.38 15.64 -5.44
N ILE A 345 4.96 15.09 -4.39
CA ILE A 345 6.18 15.62 -3.75
C ILE A 345 7.37 14.73 -4.08
N ALA A 346 7.29 13.46 -3.72
CA ALA A 346 8.42 12.54 -3.79
C ALA A 346 7.97 11.09 -4.02
N HIS A 347 8.84 10.32 -4.66
CA HIS A 347 8.85 8.86 -4.57
C HIS A 347 10.03 8.50 -3.65
N GLY A 348 9.73 7.98 -2.47
CA GLY A 348 10.71 7.80 -1.40
C GLY A 348 11.44 6.47 -1.51
N ALA A 349 12.77 6.49 -1.35
CA ALA A 349 13.55 5.28 -1.13
C ALA A 349 13.42 4.84 0.34
N SER A 350 13.39 3.52 0.54
CA SER A 350 13.49 2.92 1.87
C SER A 350 14.34 1.67 1.81
N ALA A 351 14.73 1.16 2.97
CA ALA A 351 15.57 -0.01 3.06
C ALA A 351 15.24 -0.85 4.30
N SER A 352 15.54 -2.13 4.17
CA SER A 352 15.66 -3.10 5.25
C SER A 352 17.14 -3.45 5.42
N ALA A 353 17.46 -4.23 6.46
CA ALA A 353 18.81 -4.74 6.64
C ALA A 353 18.80 -6.15 7.21
N ALA A 354 19.81 -6.94 6.88
CA ALA A 354 19.99 -8.29 7.41
C ALA A 354 21.44 -8.53 7.82
N LEU A 355 21.70 -9.59 8.57
CA LEU A 355 23.07 -10.05 8.82
C LEU A 355 23.68 -10.55 7.51
N ALA A 356 24.97 -10.28 7.29
CA ALA A 356 25.75 -10.78 6.13
C ALA A 356 25.75 -12.31 6.01
N THR A 357 25.44 -13.03 7.10
CA THR A 357 25.34 -14.49 7.11
C THR A 357 24.01 -15.03 6.59
N VAL A 358 22.99 -14.19 6.44
CA VAL A 358 21.67 -14.62 5.95
C VAL A 358 21.70 -14.70 4.42
N GLU A 359 21.69 -15.92 3.88
CA GLU A 359 21.64 -16.15 2.45
C GLU A 359 20.22 -15.87 1.92
N ASN A 360 20.13 -15.27 0.73
CA ASN A 360 18.88 -14.84 0.09
C ASN A 360 18.03 -13.88 0.94
N ALA A 361 18.64 -13.09 1.83
CA ALA A 361 17.94 -12.00 2.50
C ALA A 361 17.35 -11.03 1.46
N HIS A 362 16.07 -10.71 1.57
CA HIS A 362 15.36 -9.87 0.60
C HIS A 362 14.19 -9.14 1.26
N PHE A 363 13.69 -8.14 0.55
CA PHE A 363 12.40 -7.51 0.83
C PHE A 363 11.75 -7.21 -0.52
N PRO A 364 10.65 -7.91 -0.89
CA PRO A 364 10.13 -7.84 -2.25
C PRO A 364 9.49 -6.46 -2.52
N PRO A 365 9.43 -6.02 -3.79
CA PRO A 365 8.75 -4.78 -4.16
C PRO A 365 7.23 -4.83 -3.97
N PHE A 366 6.63 -6.02 -4.00
CA PHE A 366 5.19 -6.24 -3.84
C PHE A 366 4.94 -7.47 -2.97
N GLY A 367 3.81 -7.47 -2.27
CA GLY A 367 3.45 -8.53 -1.31
C GLY A 367 4.33 -8.54 -0.06
N ALA A 368 4.05 -9.49 0.84
CA ALA A 368 4.85 -9.67 2.05
C ALA A 368 6.16 -10.45 1.78
N PRO A 369 7.17 -10.34 2.66
CA PRO A 369 8.41 -11.10 2.56
C PRO A 369 8.20 -12.62 2.45
N GLN A 370 8.98 -13.27 1.58
CA GLN A 370 8.90 -14.70 1.26
C GLN A 370 9.99 -15.49 2.01
N PHE A 371 9.83 -15.62 3.33
CA PHE A 371 10.88 -16.15 4.21
C PHE A 371 11.22 -17.63 4.00
N GLU A 372 10.38 -18.39 3.32
CA GLU A 372 10.67 -19.76 2.90
C GLU A 372 11.90 -19.87 1.99
N SER A 373 12.23 -18.79 1.27
CA SER A 373 13.39 -18.73 0.38
C SER A 373 14.69 -18.27 1.07
N VAL A 374 14.61 -17.83 2.34
CA VAL A 374 15.74 -17.36 3.15
C VAL A 374 16.46 -18.54 3.81
N ASN A 375 17.79 -18.43 3.90
CA ASN A 375 18.61 -19.37 4.66
C ASN A 375 19.48 -18.62 5.69
N PRO A 376 19.10 -18.63 6.98
CA PRO A 376 19.89 -17.96 8.03
C PRO A 376 21.13 -18.75 8.47
N GLY A 377 21.36 -19.96 7.95
CA GLY A 377 22.46 -20.85 8.36
C GLY A 377 22.31 -21.46 9.77
N LYS A 378 21.10 -21.40 10.34
CA LYS A 378 20.72 -21.92 11.67
C LYS A 378 19.23 -22.31 11.69
N ASP A 379 18.81 -22.99 12.75
CA ASP A 379 17.44 -23.54 12.85
C ASP A 379 16.36 -22.48 13.13
N THR A 380 16.74 -21.25 13.50
CA THR A 380 15.83 -20.17 13.83
C THR A 380 16.17 -18.91 13.06
N PHE A 381 15.19 -18.36 12.34
CA PHE A 381 15.26 -17.03 11.74
C PHE A 381 14.44 -16.04 12.57
N VAL A 382 15.03 -14.91 12.96
CA VAL A 382 14.38 -13.87 13.75
C VAL A 382 14.26 -12.60 12.91
N PHE A 383 13.04 -12.26 12.55
CA PHE A 383 12.69 -11.05 11.82
C PHE A 383 12.11 -10.00 12.78
N MET A 384 12.52 -8.73 12.63
CA MET A 384 12.04 -7.65 13.47
C MET A 384 11.45 -6.49 12.66
N GLN A 385 10.19 -6.18 12.93
CA GLN A 385 9.45 -5.07 12.31
C GLN A 385 9.17 -3.94 13.31
N ASN A 386 8.48 -2.89 12.90
CA ASN A 386 8.26 -1.70 13.74
C ASN A 386 7.05 -1.77 14.69
N ALA A 387 6.13 -2.71 14.48
CA ALA A 387 4.94 -2.87 15.33
C ALA A 387 4.46 -4.33 15.43
N GLU A 388 3.69 -4.61 16.48
CA GLU A 388 2.95 -5.87 16.62
C GLU A 388 1.86 -5.94 15.54
N PRO A 389 1.66 -7.10 14.88
CA PRO A 389 0.49 -7.33 14.03
C PRO A 389 -0.83 -7.06 14.76
N ILE A 390 -1.84 -6.53 14.08
CA ILE A 390 -3.15 -6.31 14.69
C ILE A 390 -3.90 -7.65 14.79
N SER A 391 -3.92 -8.40 13.70
CA SER A 391 -4.37 -9.79 13.65
C SER A 391 -3.55 -10.61 12.63
N LEU A 392 -3.87 -11.89 12.49
CA LEU A 392 -3.33 -12.79 11.47
C LEU A 392 -4.39 -13.19 10.42
N TYR A 393 -5.51 -12.48 10.35
CA TYR A 393 -6.52 -12.71 9.31
C TYR A 393 -6.33 -11.74 8.14
N CYS A 394 -5.47 -12.10 7.18
CA CYS A 394 -5.04 -11.21 6.09
C CYS A 394 -6.20 -10.50 5.36
N ALA A 395 -7.35 -11.16 5.24
CA ALA A 395 -8.48 -10.68 4.46
C ALA A 395 -9.11 -9.37 5.00
N ASP A 396 -8.92 -9.07 6.28
CA ASP A 396 -9.48 -7.89 6.94
C ASP A 396 -8.40 -6.95 7.52
N GLU A 397 -7.14 -7.12 7.12
CA GLU A 397 -6.03 -6.28 7.55
C GLU A 397 -5.47 -5.46 6.39
N THR A 398 -5.06 -4.23 6.69
CA THR A 398 -4.50 -3.30 5.70
C THR A 398 -3.07 -2.87 5.96
N ASP A 399 -2.54 -3.17 7.16
CA ASP A 399 -1.18 -2.80 7.55
C ASP A 399 -0.14 -3.86 7.16
N GLY A 400 1.07 -3.41 6.83
CA GLY A 400 2.15 -4.27 6.36
C GLY A 400 2.67 -5.24 7.44
N GLU A 401 2.55 -4.87 8.71
CA GLU A 401 3.00 -5.67 9.86
C GLU A 401 2.13 -6.93 10.02
N SER A 402 0.81 -6.79 9.90
CA SER A 402 -0.14 -7.90 9.85
C SER A 402 0.03 -8.74 8.59
N LEU A 403 0.12 -8.10 7.41
CA LEU A 403 0.27 -8.81 6.14
C LEU A 403 1.59 -9.61 6.05
N SER A 404 2.69 -9.07 6.60
CA SER A 404 3.98 -9.77 6.68
C SER A 404 3.91 -11.06 7.48
N ALA A 405 3.17 -11.05 8.59
CA ALA A 405 3.04 -12.20 9.48
C ALA A 405 2.02 -13.22 8.95
N CYS A 406 0.85 -12.78 8.48
CA CYS A 406 -0.23 -13.68 8.08
C CYS A 406 0.07 -14.43 6.77
N GLN A 407 0.83 -13.83 5.82
CA GLN A 407 1.25 -14.51 4.59
C GLN A 407 2.14 -15.75 4.85
N GLN A 408 2.79 -15.81 6.00
CA GLN A 408 3.59 -16.98 6.36
C GLN A 408 2.73 -18.22 6.57
N VAL A 409 1.43 -18.03 6.84
CA VAL A 409 0.46 -19.09 7.10
C VAL A 409 -0.51 -19.31 5.93
N VAL A 410 -1.03 -18.24 5.30
CA VAL A 410 -1.99 -18.33 4.20
C VAL A 410 -1.41 -17.84 2.88
N GLU A 411 -1.82 -18.42 1.77
CA GLU A 411 -1.34 -18.06 0.43
C GLU A 411 -2.52 -17.65 -0.48
N PRO A 412 -2.33 -16.64 -1.35
CA PRO A 412 -3.30 -16.32 -2.40
C PRO A 412 -3.24 -17.32 -3.57
N LEU A 413 -4.12 -17.13 -4.56
CA LEU A 413 -4.14 -17.95 -5.78
C LEU A 413 -2.89 -17.74 -6.65
N LEU A 414 -2.42 -16.50 -6.72
CA LEU A 414 -1.20 -16.10 -7.39
C LEU A 414 -0.29 -15.43 -6.36
N ASN A 415 0.96 -15.13 -6.71
CA ASN A 415 1.86 -14.35 -5.87
C ASN A 415 2.72 -13.44 -6.77
N TYR A 416 3.54 -12.59 -6.17
CA TYR A 416 4.55 -11.81 -6.90
C TYR A 416 5.92 -12.50 -6.83
N ALA A 417 6.71 -12.34 -7.89
CA ALA A 417 8.11 -12.75 -7.87
C ALA A 417 8.89 -11.99 -6.78
N ILE A 418 9.88 -12.65 -6.18
CA ILE A 418 10.67 -12.10 -5.05
C ILE A 418 11.33 -10.75 -5.39
N ASP A 419 11.75 -10.56 -6.64
CA ASP A 419 12.57 -9.44 -7.09
C ASP A 419 11.84 -8.45 -8.02
N SER A 420 10.55 -8.68 -8.31
CA SER A 420 9.79 -7.87 -9.28
C SER A 420 8.28 -7.89 -9.00
N GLY A 421 7.52 -7.09 -9.74
CA GLY A 421 6.05 -7.15 -9.75
C GLY A 421 5.48 -8.24 -10.66
N ASP A 422 6.30 -9.14 -11.19
CA ASP A 422 5.79 -10.18 -12.07
C ASP A 422 4.89 -11.15 -11.30
N VAL A 423 3.71 -11.42 -11.83
CA VAL A 423 2.78 -12.37 -11.22
C VAL A 423 3.22 -13.80 -11.50
N VAL A 424 3.36 -14.59 -10.43
CA VAL A 424 3.80 -16.00 -10.48
C VAL A 424 2.73 -16.94 -9.89
N PRO A 425 2.72 -18.23 -10.29
CA PRO A 425 1.77 -19.20 -9.76
C PRO A 425 1.96 -19.51 -8.27
N ALA A 426 0.90 -19.39 -7.47
CA ALA A 426 0.82 -19.87 -6.08
C ALA A 426 -0.21 -21.01 -5.99
N LEU A 427 -1.28 -20.91 -5.21
CA LEU A 427 -2.28 -22.00 -5.11
C LEU A 427 -2.97 -22.34 -6.44
N ALA A 428 -2.99 -21.42 -7.39
CA ALA A 428 -3.31 -21.65 -8.78
C ALA A 428 -2.02 -21.81 -9.63
N THR A 429 -2.01 -22.79 -10.54
CA THR A 429 -0.95 -22.94 -11.55
C THR A 429 -1.03 -21.88 -12.65
N GLY A 430 -2.16 -21.18 -12.74
CA GLY A 430 -2.38 -20.04 -13.63
C GLY A 430 -3.85 -19.65 -13.68
N CYS A 431 -4.12 -18.41 -14.10
CA CYS A 431 -5.45 -17.88 -14.34
C CYS A 431 -5.53 -17.33 -15.76
N THR A 432 -6.63 -17.58 -16.46
CA THR A 432 -6.82 -17.16 -17.85
C THR A 432 -8.15 -16.44 -18.03
N ALA A 433 -8.12 -15.34 -18.75
CA ALA A 433 -9.30 -14.54 -19.07
C ALA A 433 -10.03 -15.06 -20.32
N ASN A 434 -11.34 -14.79 -20.41
CA ASN A 434 -12.02 -14.69 -21.70
C ASN A 434 -11.57 -13.43 -22.47
N GLU A 435 -12.04 -13.27 -23.71
CA GLU A 435 -11.65 -12.16 -24.60
C GLU A 435 -11.92 -10.77 -23.98
N ASP A 436 -12.99 -10.65 -23.19
CA ASP A 436 -13.43 -9.38 -22.59
C ASP A 436 -12.90 -9.16 -21.16
N ALA A 437 -12.04 -10.03 -20.63
CA ALA A 437 -11.55 -9.99 -19.24
C ALA A 437 -12.65 -9.90 -18.15
N THR A 438 -13.83 -10.43 -18.44
CA THR A 438 -15.00 -10.49 -17.54
C THR A 438 -15.16 -11.86 -16.87
N VAL A 439 -14.47 -12.89 -17.36
CA VAL A 439 -14.47 -14.23 -16.78
C VAL A 439 -13.04 -14.72 -16.67
N TRP A 440 -12.61 -15.02 -15.45
CA TRP A 440 -11.27 -15.55 -15.16
C TRP A 440 -11.39 -16.98 -14.64
N THR A 441 -10.70 -17.90 -15.29
CA THR A 441 -10.64 -19.31 -14.88
C THR A 441 -9.25 -19.63 -14.34
N CYS A 442 -9.17 -20.02 -13.07
CA CYS A 442 -7.93 -20.39 -12.41
C CYS A 442 -7.83 -21.90 -12.24
N GLU A 443 -6.72 -22.47 -12.68
CA GLU A 443 -6.39 -23.89 -12.49
C GLU A 443 -5.71 -24.08 -11.13
N LEU A 444 -6.32 -24.83 -10.22
CA LEU A 444 -5.83 -25.01 -8.85
C LEU A 444 -4.82 -26.17 -8.78
N ARG A 445 -3.79 -26.00 -7.94
CA ARG A 445 -2.83 -27.07 -7.62
C ARG A 445 -3.54 -28.26 -6.99
N ALA A 446 -3.11 -29.46 -7.36
CA ALA A 446 -3.64 -30.71 -6.81
C ALA A 446 -2.82 -31.16 -5.60
N ASN A 447 -3.47 -31.83 -4.65
CA ASN A 447 -2.85 -32.44 -3.46
C ASN A 447 -2.19 -31.45 -2.49
N VAL A 448 -2.60 -30.17 -2.53
CA VAL A 448 -2.25 -29.21 -1.46
C VAL A 448 -3.05 -29.56 -0.21
N VAL A 449 -2.41 -29.43 0.95
CA VAL A 449 -3.03 -29.64 2.26
C VAL A 449 -2.81 -28.40 3.12
N PHE A 450 -3.79 -28.09 3.94
CA PHE A 450 -3.66 -27.07 4.98
C PHE A 450 -2.84 -27.60 6.15
N SER A 451 -2.38 -26.69 7.01
CA SER A 451 -1.58 -27.00 8.20
C SER A 451 -2.29 -27.89 9.23
N ASP A 452 -3.62 -27.97 9.21
CA ASP A 452 -4.42 -28.88 10.02
C ASP A 452 -4.60 -30.28 9.41
N GLY A 453 -4.08 -30.49 8.18
CA GLY A 453 -4.17 -31.73 7.42
C GLY A 453 -5.43 -31.87 6.55
N SER A 454 -6.33 -30.89 6.54
CA SER A 454 -7.43 -30.84 5.59
C SER A 454 -6.92 -30.60 4.15
N HIS A 455 -7.71 -30.98 3.15
CA HIS A 455 -7.33 -30.84 1.75
C HIS A 455 -7.83 -29.51 1.19
N PHE A 456 -6.95 -28.80 0.50
CA PHE A 456 -7.32 -27.61 -0.26
C PHE A 456 -8.13 -27.98 -1.51
N ASP A 457 -9.30 -27.37 -1.66
CA ASP A 457 -10.08 -27.44 -2.89
C ASP A 457 -10.75 -26.10 -3.31
N ALA A 458 -11.56 -26.15 -4.37
CA ALA A 458 -12.20 -24.96 -4.92
C ALA A 458 -13.26 -24.33 -3.97
N ASN A 459 -13.84 -25.10 -3.05
CA ASN A 459 -14.80 -24.59 -2.08
C ASN A 459 -14.13 -23.69 -1.04
N ASP A 460 -12.86 -23.93 -0.70
CA ASP A 460 -12.09 -23.08 0.21
C ASP A 460 -11.82 -21.71 -0.42
N VAL A 461 -11.53 -21.71 -1.73
CA VAL A 461 -11.39 -20.47 -2.51
C VAL A 461 -12.70 -19.69 -2.51
N VAL A 462 -13.81 -20.35 -2.83
CA VAL A 462 -15.14 -19.72 -2.83
C VAL A 462 -15.49 -19.19 -1.44
N ALA A 463 -15.29 -19.98 -0.38
CA ALA A 463 -15.60 -19.57 0.99
C ALA A 463 -14.79 -18.33 1.41
N SER A 464 -13.49 -18.31 1.14
CA SER A 464 -12.61 -17.18 1.50
C SER A 464 -12.99 -15.91 0.74
N TRP A 465 -13.15 -16.01 -0.59
CA TRP A 465 -13.50 -14.87 -1.43
C TRP A 465 -14.93 -14.36 -1.18
N SER A 466 -15.91 -15.26 -1.00
CA SER A 466 -17.28 -14.85 -0.66
C SER A 466 -17.38 -14.25 0.74
N ALA A 467 -16.53 -14.65 1.69
CA ALA A 467 -16.47 -14.01 3.00
C ALA A 467 -15.92 -12.58 2.90
N GLY A 468 -14.96 -12.33 2.00
CA GLY A 468 -14.43 -10.98 1.77
C GLY A 468 -15.36 -10.06 0.97
N ILE A 469 -16.01 -10.58 -0.08
CA ILE A 469 -16.78 -9.76 -1.04
C ILE A 469 -18.22 -9.51 -0.60
N ASP A 470 -18.93 -10.54 -0.13
CA ASP A 470 -20.36 -10.39 0.20
C ASP A 470 -20.52 -9.97 1.65
N GLY A 471 -20.76 -8.68 1.89
CA GLY A 471 -21.04 -8.12 3.21
C GLY A 471 -22.27 -8.71 3.93
N ARG A 472 -23.09 -9.55 3.26
CA ARG A 472 -24.21 -10.29 3.87
C ARG A 472 -23.84 -11.71 4.25
N ASN A 473 -22.66 -12.18 3.85
CA ASN A 473 -22.17 -13.50 4.19
C ASN A 473 -22.02 -13.58 5.73
N PRO A 474 -22.55 -14.62 6.39
CA PRO A 474 -22.39 -14.78 7.83
C PRO A 474 -20.94 -14.90 8.30
N LEU A 475 -19.99 -15.12 7.38
CA LEU A 475 -18.55 -15.19 7.64
C LEU A 475 -17.81 -13.85 7.34
N HIS A 476 -18.51 -12.81 6.89
CA HIS A 476 -17.96 -11.45 6.74
C HIS A 476 -17.92 -10.75 8.09
N VAL A 477 -17.01 -11.20 8.97
CA VAL A 477 -16.91 -10.73 10.36
C VAL A 477 -15.58 -10.04 10.63
N GLY A 478 -14.46 -10.70 10.33
CA GLY A 478 -13.12 -10.10 10.42
C GLY A 478 -12.75 -9.59 11.81
N ASN A 479 -11.73 -8.73 11.84
CA ASN A 479 -11.26 -7.96 13.00
C ASN A 479 -12.05 -6.64 13.13
N THR A 480 -12.03 -5.84 12.06
CA THR A 480 -12.83 -4.62 11.90
C THR A 480 -14.15 -4.92 11.19
N GLY A 481 -14.16 -5.93 10.32
CA GLY A 481 -15.27 -6.28 9.45
C GLY A 481 -15.43 -5.34 8.26
N ALA A 482 -14.39 -4.58 7.92
CA ALA A 482 -14.40 -3.63 6.82
C ALA A 482 -14.02 -4.26 5.48
N PHE A 483 -13.15 -5.28 5.50
CA PHE A 483 -12.60 -5.97 4.33
C PHE A 483 -12.19 -4.98 3.24
N GLU A 484 -11.47 -3.92 3.64
CA GLU A 484 -11.29 -2.72 2.83
C GLU A 484 -10.74 -3.03 1.43
N TYR A 485 -9.76 -3.93 1.31
CA TYR A 485 -9.23 -4.33 0.01
C TYR A 485 -10.22 -5.12 -0.85
N TYR A 486 -11.13 -5.89 -0.25
CA TYR A 486 -12.19 -6.52 -1.02
C TYR A 486 -13.16 -5.48 -1.55
N SER A 487 -13.64 -4.59 -0.68
CA SER A 487 -14.58 -3.55 -1.09
C SER A 487 -14.00 -2.62 -2.14
N TYR A 488 -12.79 -2.10 -1.88
CA TYR A 488 -12.12 -1.19 -2.80
C TYR A 488 -11.84 -1.82 -4.17
N LEU A 489 -11.38 -3.08 -4.21
CA LEU A 489 -10.88 -3.69 -5.45
C LEU A 489 -11.94 -4.48 -6.21
N TRP A 490 -13.05 -4.86 -5.57
CA TRP A 490 -14.02 -5.80 -6.15
C TRP A 490 -15.49 -5.36 -6.11
N ASP A 491 -15.93 -4.43 -5.25
CA ASP A 491 -17.37 -4.10 -5.14
C ASP A 491 -17.97 -3.55 -6.43
N SER A 492 -17.17 -2.85 -7.24
CA SER A 492 -17.62 -2.29 -8.52
C SER A 492 -17.67 -3.34 -9.65
N VAL A 493 -17.02 -4.50 -9.47
CA VAL A 493 -16.79 -5.47 -10.54
C VAL A 493 -17.26 -6.90 -10.22
N ILE A 494 -17.58 -7.24 -8.97
CA ILE A 494 -18.15 -8.55 -8.60
C ILE A 494 -19.60 -8.35 -8.14
N PRO A 495 -20.55 -9.20 -8.57
CA PRO A 495 -21.93 -9.11 -8.09
C PRO A 495 -21.97 -9.38 -6.57
N SER A 496 -22.61 -8.49 -5.81
CA SER A 496 -22.85 -8.74 -4.39
C SER A 496 -23.82 -9.91 -4.14
N ASP A 497 -24.52 -10.39 -5.18
CA ASP A 497 -25.61 -11.39 -5.12
C ASP A 497 -25.24 -12.86 -5.40
N GLY A 498 -23.94 -13.22 -5.47
CA GLY A 498 -23.50 -14.62 -5.42
C GLY A 498 -22.47 -15.04 -6.45
#